data_AF-A0A6S6SHK1-F1
#
_entry.id   AF-A0A6S6SHK1-F1
#
_cell.length_a   1.000
_cell.length_b   1.000
_cell.length_c   1.000
_cell.angle_alpha   90.00
_cell.angle_beta   90.00
_cell.angle_gamma   90.00
#
_symmetry.space_group_name_H-M   'P 1'
#
loop_
_entity.id
_entity.type
_entity.pdbx_description
1 polymer ?
#
loop_
_entity_poly.entity_id
_entity_poly.type
_entity_poly.pdbx_seq_one_letter_code
_entity_poly.pdbx_strand_id
1 'polypeptide(L)'
;MSQENNSKEEIYSLETILSTITKVKNNTAKKRLIFDQAPIGGISVKWVIAFLISLPILLYAGIFNPTMFQMLGIAQAIIFFIVFLSMVMILSVAVVFINNNKVTRDVTISWNRYFKDVDLKLALSSGSTPYKDFFKHYNLALKENLTEKALEKRLQEIFATMEEENQILMEAIRRNQNRR
;
A
#
# COMPACT_ATOMS: atom_id res chain seq x y z
N MET A 1 -18.03 29.93 -13.35
CA MET A 1 -18.16 29.67 -11.90
C MET A 1 -18.61 28.23 -11.74
N SER A 2 -17.97 27.46 -10.84
CA SER A 2 -17.99 25.98 -10.71
C SER A 2 -16.78 25.32 -11.39
N GLN A 3 -15.91 24.56 -10.74
CA GLN A 3 -15.91 23.98 -9.40
C GLN A 3 -14.54 24.19 -8.76
N GLU A 4 -14.52 24.91 -7.65
CA GLU A 4 -13.41 24.91 -6.71
C GLU A 4 -13.50 23.57 -5.97
N ASN A 5 -12.70 22.60 -6.39
CA ASN A 5 -12.56 21.30 -5.71
C ASN A 5 -11.82 21.55 -4.39
N ASN A 6 -12.58 22.05 -3.41
CA ASN A 6 -12.15 22.18 -2.03
C ASN A 6 -12.04 20.76 -1.47
N SER A 7 -10.85 20.17 -1.58
CA SER A 7 -10.49 18.94 -0.87
C SER A 7 -10.55 19.25 0.62
N LYS A 8 -11.72 19.05 1.24
CA LYS A 8 -11.78 18.93 2.70
C LYS A 8 -10.85 17.79 3.07
N GLU A 9 -9.78 18.11 3.80
CA GLU A 9 -8.87 17.12 4.36
C GLU A 9 -9.68 16.26 5.34
N GLU A 10 -10.20 15.13 4.86
CA GLU A 10 -10.88 14.16 5.71
C GLU A 10 -9.85 13.55 6.65
N ILE A 11 -10.03 13.81 7.95
CA ILE A 11 -9.17 13.24 8.99
C ILE A 11 -9.74 11.87 9.36
N TYR A 12 -9.02 10.81 9.03
CA TYR A 12 -9.39 9.43 9.30
C TYR A 12 -9.00 9.02 10.72
N SER A 13 -9.79 8.13 11.33
CA SER A 13 -9.48 7.51 12.62
C SER A 13 -8.26 6.58 12.51
N LEU A 14 -7.61 6.30 13.64
CA LEU A 14 -6.44 5.43 13.67
C LEU A 14 -6.77 4.01 13.17
N GLU A 15 -7.96 3.51 13.49
CA GLU A 15 -8.45 2.22 12.99
C GLU A 15 -8.63 2.22 11.47
N THR A 16 -9.18 3.29 10.89
CA THR A 16 -9.33 3.43 9.43
C THR A 16 -7.97 3.47 8.73
N ILE A 17 -7.00 4.18 9.30
CA ILE A 17 -5.63 4.20 8.79
C ILE A 17 -5.01 2.80 8.81
N LEU A 18 -5.07 2.13 9.97
CA LEU A 18 -4.45 0.81 10.15
C LEU A 18 -5.14 -0.26 9.30
N SER A 19 -6.47 -0.25 9.18
CA SER A 19 -7.22 -1.20 8.33
C SER A 19 -6.99 -1.01 6.83
N THR A 20 -6.66 0.22 6.42
CA THR A 20 -6.27 0.56 5.04
C THR A 20 -4.91 -0.03 4.67
N ILE A 21 -3.94 0.03 5.58
CA ILE A 21 -2.56 -0.45 5.34
C ILE A 21 -2.31 -1.90 5.78
N THR A 22 -3.17 -2.46 6.63
CA THR A 22 -3.04 -3.83 7.16
C THR A 22 -4.23 -4.72 6.86
N LYS A 23 -3.95 -6.01 6.71
CA LYS A 23 -4.95 -7.08 6.67
C LYS A 23 -4.84 -7.85 7.98
N VAL A 24 -5.87 -7.75 8.81
CA VAL A 24 -5.98 -8.51 10.06
C VAL A 24 -6.67 -9.85 9.76
N LYS A 25 -6.01 -10.96 10.12
CA LYS A 25 -6.62 -12.30 10.11
C LYS A 25 -6.12 -13.05 11.35
N ASN A 26 -7.03 -13.68 12.10
CA ASN A 26 -6.71 -14.43 13.32
C ASN A 26 -5.83 -13.63 14.29
N ASN A 27 -6.21 -12.38 14.56
CA ASN A 27 -5.49 -11.45 15.42
C ASN A 27 -4.02 -11.19 15.03
N THR A 28 -3.70 -11.37 13.74
CA THR A 28 -2.40 -11.05 13.15
C THR A 28 -2.62 -10.07 12.00
N ALA A 29 -2.15 -8.84 12.16
CA ALA A 29 -1.99 -7.87 11.09
C ALA A 29 -0.78 -8.21 10.21
N LYS A 30 -1.04 -8.23 8.91
CA LYS A 30 -0.01 -8.26 7.87
C LYS A 30 -0.11 -6.99 7.05
N LYS A 31 1.03 -6.39 6.70
CA LYS A 31 1.10 -5.29 5.74
C LYS A 31 0.41 -5.70 4.43
N ARG A 32 -0.41 -4.83 3.88
CA ARG A 32 -1.00 -5.03 2.55
C ARG A 32 -0.01 -4.65 1.46
N LEU A 33 0.03 -5.45 0.39
CA LEU A 33 0.74 -5.10 -0.83
C LEU A 33 -0.03 -4.07 -1.66
N ILE A 34 -1.36 -4.14 -1.63
CA ILE A 34 -2.28 -3.19 -2.26
C ILE A 34 -3.17 -2.62 -1.16
N PHE A 35 -3.08 -1.31 -0.90
CA PHE A 35 -3.80 -0.65 0.20
C PHE A 35 -5.29 -0.56 -0.07
N ASP A 36 -6.09 -0.91 0.95
CA ASP A 36 -7.55 -1.01 0.85
C ASP A 36 -8.19 0.36 0.93
N GLN A 37 -8.82 0.82 -0.16
CA GLN A 37 -9.50 2.11 -0.15
C GLN A 37 -10.91 2.05 0.42
N ALA A 38 -11.48 0.85 0.63
CA ALA A 38 -12.84 0.72 1.14
C ALA A 38 -13.07 1.46 2.47
N PRO A 39 -12.15 1.43 3.46
CA PRO A 39 -12.30 2.17 4.71
C PRO A 39 -12.25 3.70 4.57
N ILE A 40 -11.67 4.22 3.49
CA ILE A 40 -11.52 5.66 3.21
C ILE A 40 -12.45 6.14 2.07
N GLY A 41 -13.55 5.40 1.83
CA GLY A 41 -14.59 5.80 0.87
C GLY A 41 -14.29 5.53 -0.62
N GLY A 42 -13.27 4.71 -0.94
CA GLY A 42 -12.87 4.39 -2.32
C GLY A 42 -13.27 3.00 -2.83
N ILE A 43 -12.75 2.62 -4.01
CA ILE A 43 -13.02 1.32 -4.64
C ILE A 43 -12.35 0.20 -3.83
N SER A 44 -13.08 -0.88 -3.54
CA SER A 44 -12.51 -2.01 -2.80
C SER A 44 -11.37 -2.69 -3.56
N VAL A 45 -10.26 -2.95 -2.88
CA VAL A 45 -9.05 -3.57 -3.47
C VAL A 45 -9.30 -4.93 -4.13
N LYS A 46 -10.33 -5.66 -3.71
CA LYS A 46 -10.68 -6.95 -4.33
C LYS A 46 -11.04 -6.78 -5.81
N TRP A 47 -11.65 -5.65 -6.19
CA TRP A 47 -11.98 -5.36 -7.59
C TRP A 47 -10.73 -5.12 -8.43
N VAL A 48 -9.74 -4.40 -7.89
CA VAL A 48 -8.45 -4.20 -8.56
C VAL A 48 -7.75 -5.54 -8.78
N ILE A 49 -7.70 -6.39 -7.75
CA ILE A 49 -7.10 -7.74 -7.87
C ILE A 49 -7.84 -8.58 -8.92
N ALA A 50 -9.18 -8.57 -8.92
CA ALA A 50 -9.97 -9.31 -9.90
C ALA A 50 -9.69 -8.85 -11.33
N PHE A 51 -9.60 -7.54 -11.56
CA PHE A 51 -9.26 -6.96 -12.85
C PHE A 51 -7.84 -7.35 -13.31
N LEU A 52 -6.85 -7.25 -12.44
CA LEU A 52 -5.46 -7.61 -12.79
C LEU A 52 -5.33 -9.11 -13.12
N ILE A 53 -6.04 -9.98 -12.40
CA ILE A 53 -6.03 -11.43 -12.64
C ILE A 53 -6.78 -11.79 -13.93
N SER A 54 -7.82 -11.04 -14.31
CA SER A 54 -8.57 -11.33 -15.54
C SER A 54 -7.81 -10.91 -16.80
N LEU A 55 -6.93 -9.91 -16.74
CA LEU A 55 -6.20 -9.39 -17.91
C LEU A 55 -5.41 -10.47 -18.68
N PRO A 56 -4.59 -11.34 -18.06
CA PRO A 56 -3.90 -12.42 -18.78
C PRO A 56 -4.85 -13.41 -19.45
N ILE A 57 -6.00 -13.69 -18.84
CA ILE A 57 -7.00 -14.63 -19.37
C ILE A 57 -7.68 -14.02 -20.60
N LEU A 58 -8.09 -12.75 -20.50
CA LEU A 58 -8.67 -12.02 -21.62
C LEU A 58 -7.68 -11.88 -22.77
N LEU A 59 -6.41 -11.62 -22.46
CA LEU A 59 -5.35 -11.54 -23.46
C LEU A 59 -5.12 -12.89 -24.14
N TYR A 60 -5.08 -13.98 -23.37
CA TYR A 60 -4.95 -15.32 -23.92
C TYR A 60 -6.12 -15.65 -24.87
N ALA A 61 -7.36 -15.43 -24.43
CA ALA A 61 -8.54 -15.69 -25.28
C ALA A 61 -8.58 -14.79 -26.52
N GLY A 62 -8.15 -13.53 -26.39
CA GLY A 62 -8.09 -12.57 -27.48
C GLY A 62 -7.03 -12.90 -28.54
N ILE A 63 -5.92 -13.55 -28.15
CA ILE A 63 -4.82 -13.91 -29.06
C ILE A 63 -4.96 -15.33 -29.60
N PHE A 64 -5.30 -16.30 -28.74
CA PHE A 64 -5.37 -17.71 -29.12
C PHE A 64 -6.79 -18.10 -29.53
N ASN A 65 -7.26 -17.54 -30.64
CA ASN A 65 -8.54 -17.90 -31.28
C ASN A 65 -8.35 -18.19 -32.78
N PRO A 66 -9.29 -18.90 -33.43
CA PRO A 66 -9.17 -19.31 -34.82
C PRO A 66 -8.93 -18.14 -35.78
N THR A 67 -9.62 -17.01 -35.56
CA THR A 67 -9.49 -15.80 -36.39
C THR A 67 -8.06 -15.26 -36.36
N MET A 68 -7.47 -15.17 -35.17
CA MET A 68 -6.09 -14.68 -35.00
C MET A 68 -5.05 -15.65 -35.56
N PHE A 69 -5.27 -16.97 -35.45
CA PHE A 69 -4.37 -17.96 -36.05
C PHE A 69 -4.38 -17.93 -37.57
N GLN A 70 -5.53 -17.65 -38.19
CA GLN A 70 -5.61 -17.47 -39.64
C GLN A 70 -4.86 -16.22 -40.10
N MET A 71 -4.86 -15.13 -39.30
CA MET A 71 -4.17 -13.89 -39.66
C MET A 71 -2.65 -13.93 -39.40
N LEU A 72 -2.22 -14.47 -38.27
CA LEU A 72 -0.83 -14.33 -37.78
C LEU A 72 -0.04 -15.64 -37.82
N GLY A 73 -0.73 -16.79 -37.83
CA GLY A 73 -0.10 -18.07 -37.56
C GLY A 73 0.26 -18.27 -36.08
N ILE A 74 0.49 -19.53 -35.70
CA ILE A 74 0.66 -19.93 -34.29
C ILE A 74 1.93 -19.32 -33.68
N ALA A 75 3.05 -19.33 -34.41
CA ALA A 75 4.33 -18.84 -33.91
C ALA A 75 4.28 -17.34 -33.58
N GLN A 76 3.68 -16.53 -34.45
CA GLN A 76 3.60 -15.09 -34.25
C GLN A 76 2.58 -14.73 -33.16
N ALA A 77 1.47 -15.47 -33.03
CA ALA A 77 0.54 -15.33 -31.93
C ALA A 77 1.21 -15.53 -30.56
N ILE A 78 2.12 -16.51 -30.44
CA ILE A 78 2.90 -16.73 -29.21
C ILE A 78 3.79 -15.53 -28.89
N ILE A 79 4.51 -15.01 -29.89
CA ILE A 79 5.38 -13.82 -29.70
C ILE A 79 4.55 -12.62 -29.25
N PHE A 80 3.41 -12.36 -29.90
CA PHE A 80 2.50 -11.29 -29.50
C PHE A 80 2.01 -11.50 -28.06
N PHE A 81 1.61 -12.71 -27.70
CA PHE A 81 1.17 -13.00 -26.34
C PHE A 81 2.23 -12.64 -25.29
N ILE A 82 3.50 -13.00 -25.51
CA ILE A 82 4.59 -12.66 -24.59
C ILE A 82 4.77 -11.15 -24.47
N VAL A 83 4.79 -10.43 -25.59
CA VAL A 83 4.94 -8.97 -25.61
C VAL A 83 3.78 -8.30 -24.88
N PHE A 84 2.54 -8.63 -25.23
CA PHE A 84 1.36 -8.04 -24.57
C PHE A 84 1.29 -8.41 -23.08
N LEU A 85 1.66 -9.64 -22.70
CA LEU A 85 1.68 -10.05 -21.31
C LEU A 85 2.71 -9.22 -20.51
N SER A 86 3.87 -8.93 -21.11
CA SER A 86 4.86 -8.04 -20.50
C SER A 86 4.31 -6.61 -20.29
N MET A 87 3.57 -6.08 -21.28
CA MET A 87 2.94 -4.76 -21.17
C MET A 87 1.84 -4.74 -20.09
N VAL A 88 1.04 -5.81 -20.01
CA VAL A 88 0.03 -6.00 -18.95
C VAL A 88 0.68 -6.02 -17.57
N MET A 89 1.84 -6.68 -17.42
CA MET A 89 2.58 -6.68 -16.15
C MET A 89 3.04 -5.28 -15.75
N ILE A 90 3.61 -4.51 -16.69
CA ILE A 90 4.04 -3.13 -16.45
C ILE A 90 2.84 -2.26 -16.03
N LEU A 91 1.72 -2.39 -16.74
CA LEU A 91 0.49 -1.65 -16.43
C LEU A 91 -0.07 -2.06 -15.06
N SER A 92 -0.02 -3.34 -14.71
CA SER A 92 -0.43 -3.84 -13.40
C SER A 92 0.37 -3.21 -12.26
N VAL A 93 1.71 -3.15 -12.41
CA VAL A 93 2.59 -2.50 -11.43
C VAL A 93 2.29 -1.01 -11.34
N ALA A 94 2.08 -0.33 -12.47
CA ALA A 94 1.75 1.10 -12.50
C ALA A 94 0.43 1.39 -11.77
N VAL A 95 -0.62 0.61 -12.02
CA VAL A 95 -1.93 0.75 -11.35
C VAL A 95 -1.80 0.55 -9.83
N VAL A 96 -1.08 -0.49 -9.40
CA VAL A 96 -0.84 -0.74 -7.97
C VAL A 96 -0.04 0.40 -7.34
N PHE A 97 0.99 0.90 -8.02
CA PHE A 97 1.80 2.01 -7.55
C PHE A 97 0.99 3.29 -7.39
N ILE A 98 0.19 3.66 -8.40
CA ILE A 98 -0.67 4.85 -8.36
C ILE A 98 -1.69 4.72 -7.22
N ASN A 99 -2.34 3.55 -7.08
CA ASN A 99 -3.28 3.29 -6.00
C ASN A 99 -2.63 3.48 -4.64
N ASN A 100 -1.52 2.80 -4.38
CA ASN A 100 -0.84 2.87 -3.08
C ASN A 100 -0.33 4.29 -2.80
N ASN A 101 0.24 4.98 -3.79
CA ASN A 101 0.74 6.34 -3.61
C ASN A 101 -0.39 7.33 -3.29
N LYS A 102 -1.54 7.19 -3.95
CA LYS A 102 -2.74 7.98 -3.62
C LYS A 102 -3.17 7.72 -2.17
N VAL A 103 -3.32 6.46 -1.77
CA VAL A 103 -3.73 6.10 -0.40
C VAL A 103 -2.72 6.59 0.62
N THR A 104 -1.42 6.40 0.38
CA THR A 104 -0.38 6.89 1.29
C THR A 104 -0.50 8.38 1.46
N ARG A 105 -0.67 9.16 0.39
CA ARG A 105 -0.84 10.61 0.48
C ARG A 105 -2.05 10.99 1.34
N ASP A 106 -3.19 10.36 1.09
CA ASP A 106 -4.45 10.67 1.76
C ASP A 106 -4.39 10.27 3.25
N VAL A 107 -3.73 9.14 3.56
CA VAL A 107 -3.53 8.65 4.94
C VAL A 107 -2.43 9.40 5.69
N THR A 108 -1.37 9.88 5.02
CA THR A 108 -0.25 10.58 5.66
C THR A 108 -0.71 11.84 6.42
N ILE A 109 -1.69 12.57 5.89
CA ILE A 109 -2.24 13.76 6.56
C ILE A 109 -2.82 13.37 7.93
N SER A 110 -3.62 12.31 7.96
CA SER A 110 -4.22 11.80 9.20
C SER A 110 -3.17 11.19 10.12
N TRP A 111 -2.20 10.46 9.56
CA TRP A 111 -1.08 9.86 10.30
C TRP A 111 -0.28 10.90 11.09
N ASN A 112 0.05 12.04 10.48
CA ASN A 112 0.83 13.11 11.10
C ASN A 112 0.11 13.76 12.30
N ARG A 113 -1.22 13.59 12.41
CA ARG A 113 -1.97 14.03 13.59
C ARG A 113 -1.65 13.17 14.82
N TYR A 114 -1.48 11.86 14.61
CA TYR A 114 -1.20 10.88 15.67
C TYR A 114 0.30 10.71 15.95
N PHE A 115 1.13 10.79 14.89
CA PHE A 115 2.57 10.54 14.95
C PHE A 115 3.34 11.59 14.13
N LYS A 116 3.55 12.78 14.71
CA LYS A 116 4.15 13.93 14.01
C LYS A 116 5.56 13.68 13.48
N ASP A 117 6.37 12.94 14.24
CA ASP A 117 7.79 12.74 13.94
C ASP A 117 8.09 11.42 13.21
N VAL A 118 7.05 10.60 12.96
CA VAL A 118 7.18 9.28 12.34
C VAL A 118 6.72 9.36 10.89
N ASP A 119 7.64 9.26 9.94
CA ASP A 119 7.27 9.17 8.52
C ASP A 119 6.57 7.83 8.23
N LEU A 120 5.29 7.91 7.85
CA LEU A 120 4.49 6.76 7.44
C LEU A 120 5.19 5.93 6.37
N LYS A 121 5.92 6.54 5.44
CA LYS A 121 6.64 5.79 4.40
C LYS A 121 7.76 4.91 4.97
N LEU A 122 8.40 5.34 6.05
CA LEU A 122 9.43 4.54 6.73
C LEU A 122 8.81 3.37 7.51
N ALA A 123 7.65 3.59 8.15
CA ALA A 123 6.87 2.53 8.81
C ALA A 123 6.28 1.52 7.81
N LEU A 124 5.90 2.00 6.62
CA LEU A 124 5.39 1.17 5.54
C LEU A 124 6.50 0.58 4.67
N SER A 125 7.76 0.94 4.82
CA SER A 125 8.83 0.44 3.95
C SER A 125 9.07 -1.05 4.18
N SER A 126 9.40 -1.79 3.12
CA SER A 126 9.89 -3.17 3.24
C SER A 126 11.42 -3.24 3.38
N GLY A 127 12.12 -2.11 3.24
CA GLY A 127 13.57 -2.01 3.37
C GLY A 127 14.04 -1.91 4.83
N SER A 128 15.35 -1.74 5.02
CA SER A 128 15.93 -1.47 6.32
C SER A 128 15.60 -0.03 6.75
N THR A 129 14.55 0.11 7.57
CA THR A 129 14.16 1.37 8.21
C THR A 129 14.15 1.20 9.73
N PRO A 130 14.24 2.30 10.49
CA PRO A 130 14.10 2.27 11.95
C PRO A 130 12.80 1.62 12.43
N TYR A 131 11.76 1.61 11.58
CA TYR A 131 10.42 1.11 11.90
C TYR A 131 10.10 -0.22 11.21
N LYS A 132 11.11 -0.95 10.71
CA LYS A 132 10.93 -2.21 9.96
C LYS A 132 10.08 -3.24 10.71
N ASP A 133 10.20 -3.29 12.04
CA ASP A 133 9.49 -4.24 12.90
C ASP A 133 8.13 -3.71 13.38
N PHE A 134 7.66 -2.56 12.90
CA PHE A 134 6.39 -1.96 13.30
C PHE A 134 5.22 -2.96 13.29
N PHE A 135 5.03 -3.72 12.20
CA PHE A 135 3.93 -4.68 12.11
C PHE A 135 4.07 -5.85 13.09
N LYS A 136 5.29 -6.21 13.49
CA LYS A 136 5.54 -7.24 14.52
C LYS A 136 5.08 -6.73 15.89
N HIS A 137 5.42 -5.49 16.25
CA HIS A 137 4.98 -4.88 17.50
C HIS A 137 3.47 -4.57 17.52
N TYR A 138 2.92 -4.08 16.41
CA TYR A 138 1.49 -3.86 16.26
C TYR A 138 0.67 -5.16 16.45
N ASN A 139 1.19 -6.30 15.99
CA ASN A 139 0.57 -7.60 16.23
C ASN A 139 0.48 -7.98 17.71
N LEU A 140 1.41 -7.52 18.54
CA LEU A 140 1.36 -7.73 19.99
C LEU A 140 0.29 -6.83 20.60
N ALA A 141 0.26 -5.55 20.20
CA ALA A 141 -0.75 -4.59 20.66
C ALA A 141 -2.19 -5.00 20.28
N LEU A 142 -2.38 -5.63 19.11
CA LEU A 142 -3.69 -6.15 18.69
C LEU A 142 -4.24 -7.25 19.62
N LYS A 143 -3.36 -8.01 20.31
CA LYS A 143 -3.80 -9.03 21.27
C LYS A 143 -4.36 -8.43 22.55
N GLU A 144 -4.04 -7.17 22.83
CA GLU A 144 -4.43 -6.47 24.04
C GLU A 144 -5.84 -5.84 23.94
N ASN A 145 -6.52 -5.90 22.77
CA ASN A 145 -7.87 -5.35 22.52
C ASN A 145 -8.04 -3.91 23.07
N LEU A 146 -7.05 -3.06 22.82
CA LEU A 146 -6.98 -1.70 23.34
C LEU A 146 -8.04 -0.80 22.69
N THR A 147 -8.54 0.18 23.46
CA THR A 147 -9.35 1.28 22.92
C THR A 147 -8.49 2.21 22.04
N GLU A 148 -9.11 3.00 21.16
CA GLU A 148 -8.37 3.84 20.19
C GLU A 148 -7.28 4.72 20.83
N LYS A 149 -7.58 5.40 21.93
CA LYS A 149 -6.59 6.23 22.67
C LYS A 149 -5.48 5.40 23.30
N ALA A 150 -5.81 4.22 23.83
CA ALA A 150 -4.81 3.33 24.42
C ALA A 150 -3.91 2.73 23.32
N LEU A 151 -4.49 2.42 22.16
CA LEU A 151 -3.76 1.95 20.98
C LEU A 151 -2.81 3.04 20.46
N GLU A 152 -3.27 4.28 20.35
CA GLU A 152 -2.43 5.42 19.96
C GLU A 152 -1.20 5.53 20.86
N LYS A 153 -1.41 5.56 22.18
CA LYS A 153 -0.32 5.64 23.16
C LYS A 153 0.63 4.45 23.04
N ARG A 154 0.09 3.24 22.90
CA ARG A 154 0.88 2.02 22.74
C ARG A 154 1.74 2.06 21.48
N LEU A 155 1.20 2.58 20.38
CA LEU A 155 1.95 2.74 19.13
C LEU A 155 3.03 3.83 19.26
N GLN A 156 2.78 4.92 19.97
CA GLN A 156 3.80 5.93 20.27
C GLN A 156 4.97 5.35 21.07
N GLU A 157 4.68 4.54 22.09
CA GLU A 157 5.70 3.82 22.86
C GLU A 157 6.50 2.86 21.96
N ILE A 158 5.82 2.10 21.10
CA ILE A 158 6.45 1.20 20.13
C ILE A 158 7.39 1.96 19.20
N PHE A 159 6.98 3.12 18.68
CA PHE A 159 7.84 3.95 17.85
C PHE A 159 9.06 4.46 18.60
N ALA A 160 8.89 4.96 19.84
CA ALA A 160 10.01 5.40 20.67
C ALA A 160 11.03 4.28 20.93
N THR A 161 10.57 3.08 21.27
CA THR A 161 11.43 1.91 21.45
C THR A 161 12.19 1.55 20.18
N MET A 162 11.51 1.53 19.03
CA MET A 162 12.17 1.23 17.75
C MET A 162 13.20 2.30 17.36
N GLU A 163 12.97 3.57 17.67
CA GLU A 163 13.96 4.63 17.46
C GLU A 163 15.18 4.48 18.36
N GLU A 164 14.97 4.07 19.61
CA GLU A 164 16.04 3.80 20.57
C GLU A 164 16.89 2.60 20.14
N GLU A 165 16.25 1.51 19.71
CA GLU A 165 16.94 0.33 19.17
C GLU A 165 17.71 0.63 17.87
N ASN A 166 17.25 1.61 17.09
CA ASN A 166 17.82 1.98 15.79
C ASN A 166 18.47 3.37 15.78
N GLN A 167 19.03 3.83 16.89
CA GLN A 167 19.63 5.17 17.04
C GLN A 167 20.62 5.51 15.91
N ILE A 168 21.48 4.58 15.51
CA ILE A 168 22.48 4.78 14.44
C ILE A 168 21.79 5.11 13.11
N LEU A 169 20.71 4.40 12.77
CA LEU A 169 19.95 4.64 11.54
C LEU A 169 19.17 5.96 11.63
N MET A 170 18.60 6.27 12.79
CA MET A 170 17.91 7.54 13.04
C MET A 170 18.84 8.74 12.88
N GLU A 171 20.06 8.67 13.43
CA GLU A 171 21.06 9.72 13.26
C GLU A 171 21.50 9.89 11.81
N ALA A 172 21.64 8.79 11.06
CA ALA A 172 21.99 8.84 9.65
C ALA A 172 20.88 9.52 8.82
N ILE A 173 19.62 9.21 9.11
CA ILE A 173 18.46 9.84 8.48
C ILE A 173 18.39 11.34 8.81
N ARG A 174 18.50 11.71 10.08
CA ARG A 174 18.49 13.12 10.53
C ARG A 174 19.63 13.93 9.90
N ARG A 175 20.84 13.36 9.83
CA ARG A 175 21.99 14.00 9.16
C ARG A 175 21.76 14.24 7.68
N ASN A 176 21.06 13.32 6.98
CA ASN A 176 20.74 13.48 5.57
C ASN A 176 19.63 14.53 5.35
N GLN A 177 18.63 14.57 6.24
CA GLN A 177 17.57 15.58 6.20
C GLN A 177 18.11 16.99 6.42
N ASN A 178 19.05 17.19 7.35
CA ASN A 178 19.67 18.50 7.62
C ASN A 178 20.63 18.98 6.52
N ARG A 179 20.98 18.12 5.55
CA ARG A 179 21.86 18.47 4.42
C ARG A 179 21.08 18.85 3.16
N ARG A 180 19.76 18.60 3.13
CA ARG A 180 18.85 18.98 2.04
C ARG A 180 18.17 20.29 2.36
#